data_AF-A0A381ZVB6-F1
#
_entry.id   AF-A0A381ZVB6-F1
#
_cell.length_a   1.000
_cell.length_b   1.000
_cell.length_c   1.000
_cell.angle_alpha   90.00
_cell.angle_beta   90.00
_cell.angle_gamma   90.00
#
_symmetry.space_group_name_H-M   'P 1'
#
loop_
_entity.id
_entity.type
_entity.pdbx_description
1 polymer ?
#
loop_
_entity_poly.entity_id
_entity_poly.type
_entity_poly.pdbx_seq_one_letter_code
_entity_poly.pdbx_strand_id
1 'polypeptide(L)'
;LVDADGVLELNSSAGAIGIGTDADAQNIDIGIGAAARTITVGNITGATAVNVNSGLGGTAIVSTGTGDITVDSDDTFLVDADDVLELNSSAGAISIGNDDIDQAINIGTQGERTISIGTGAFADAINIGNQTTTTSVTVTSGTGGIELNANDGSAGTDDVVITGNNFSVTDAGVMAVEGAITAASFSGTMVTSSLSPAINEALTISTTTNDGNANDHITFNSVDNVAINAEGDILLDADGDIVLDAAGNNITMKVSGTDRLDIFNDNGDVVIQSKTNLKDIVFKQFNGTEVLSLNHDLSGTFAAALNTATFDATGTVDLSSSSGVTTIGSTTGLTVSAAGVLDVNNTTDASSSTDGSMIIDGGVGIAKKLYVGTNL
;
A
#
# COMPACT_ATOMS: atom_id res chain seq x y z
N LEU A 1 24.43 74.63 50.22
CA LEU A 1 23.76 73.45 50.79
C LEU A 1 22.38 73.89 51.24
N VAL A 2 21.34 73.29 50.66
CA VAL A 2 20.00 73.35 51.23
C VAL A 2 19.88 72.07 52.05
N ASP A 3 19.75 72.21 53.36
CA ASP A 3 19.66 71.11 54.31
C ASP A 3 18.37 71.32 55.11
N ALA A 4 17.40 70.43 54.94
CA ALA A 4 16.11 70.51 55.60
C ALA A 4 15.97 69.32 56.55
N ASP A 5 15.77 69.60 57.83
CA ASP A 5 15.49 68.57 58.84
C ASP A 5 14.10 67.91 58.65
N GLY A 6 13.27 68.46 57.74
CA GLY A 6 11.92 68.00 57.41
C GLY A 6 11.64 68.00 55.90
N VAL A 7 10.37 68.17 55.50
CA VAL A 7 9.98 68.22 54.08
C VAL A 7 10.45 69.53 53.44
N LEU A 8 11.19 69.43 52.34
CA LEU A 8 11.46 70.55 51.44
C LEU A 8 10.42 70.56 50.32
N GLU A 9 9.55 71.58 50.28
CA GLU A 9 8.54 71.74 49.22
C GLU A 9 9.00 72.75 48.17
N LEU A 10 8.98 72.35 46.89
CA LEU A 10 9.16 73.24 45.73
C LEU A 10 7.90 73.15 44.88
N ASN A 11 7.05 74.18 44.94
CA ASN A 11 5.76 74.22 44.26
C ASN A 11 5.70 75.37 43.25
N SER A 12 4.99 75.16 42.15
CA SER A 12 4.67 76.19 41.16
C SER A 12 3.21 76.06 40.75
N SER A 13 2.48 77.17 40.70
CA SER A 13 1.04 77.20 40.39
C SER A 13 0.72 77.61 38.94
N ALA A 14 1.70 78.10 38.18
CA ALA A 14 1.48 78.65 36.84
C ALA A 14 2.64 78.41 35.84
N GLY A 15 3.56 77.49 36.13
CA GLY A 15 4.69 77.18 35.24
C GLY A 15 5.50 75.96 35.68
N ALA A 16 6.42 75.49 34.83
CA ALA A 16 7.29 74.36 35.14
C ALA A 16 8.37 74.73 36.17
N ILE A 17 8.78 73.76 36.98
CA ILE A 17 10.02 73.86 37.78
C ILE A 17 11.15 73.31 36.92
N GLY A 18 12.00 74.18 36.40
CA GLY A 18 13.18 73.80 35.62
C GLY A 18 14.36 73.46 36.52
N ILE A 19 15.05 72.36 36.23
CA ILE A 19 16.31 71.97 36.88
C ILE A 19 17.27 71.58 35.77
N GLY A 20 18.43 72.25 35.70
CA GLY A 20 19.48 71.98 34.70
C GLY A 20 19.05 72.23 33.25
N THR A 21 18.32 73.31 33.00
CA THR A 21 17.84 73.69 31.64
C THR A 21 18.89 74.40 30.77
N ASP A 22 20.06 74.71 31.33
CA ASP A 22 21.14 75.38 30.61
C ASP A 22 21.96 74.37 29.78
N ALA A 23 22.71 74.83 28.78
CA ALA A 23 23.48 73.98 27.87
C ALA A 23 24.82 73.47 28.46
N ASP A 24 24.89 73.32 29.79
CA ASP A 24 26.09 72.90 30.52
C ASP A 24 26.12 71.37 30.67
N ALA A 25 27.24 70.74 30.31
CA ALA A 25 27.39 69.28 30.24
C ALA A 25 27.61 68.59 31.61
N GLN A 26 26.99 69.10 32.66
CA GLN A 26 27.12 68.56 34.03
C GLN A 26 25.96 67.61 34.35
N ASN A 27 26.21 66.63 35.22
CA ASN A 27 25.17 65.69 35.66
C ASN A 27 24.15 66.35 36.58
N ILE A 28 22.91 65.87 36.53
CA ILE A 28 21.89 66.08 37.56
C ILE A 28 21.74 64.76 38.31
N ASP A 29 22.47 64.63 39.42
CA ASP A 29 22.44 63.40 40.23
C ASP A 29 21.27 63.45 41.22
N ILE A 30 20.38 62.44 41.15
CA ILE A 30 19.23 62.31 42.06
C ILE A 30 19.33 60.96 42.77
N GLY A 31 19.50 60.97 44.09
CA GLY A 31 19.42 59.76 44.91
C GLY A 31 20.62 58.80 44.82
N ILE A 32 21.77 59.21 44.25
CA ILE A 32 22.93 58.32 43.94
C ILE A 32 23.71 57.74 45.13
N GLY A 33 23.31 58.01 46.38
CA GLY A 33 24.02 57.52 47.57
C GLY A 33 23.69 56.06 47.88
N ALA A 34 24.68 55.28 48.34
CA ALA A 34 24.57 53.83 48.57
C ALA A 34 23.55 53.36 49.63
N ALA A 35 22.88 54.28 50.34
CA ALA A 35 21.82 53.93 51.28
C ALA A 35 20.52 53.58 50.54
N ALA A 36 19.71 52.69 51.10
CA ALA A 36 18.38 52.40 50.56
C ALA A 36 17.53 53.70 50.52
N ARG A 37 17.12 54.11 49.32
CA ARG A 37 16.29 55.29 49.08
C ARG A 37 15.26 54.95 48.02
N THR A 38 14.01 55.30 48.28
CA THR A 38 12.95 55.24 47.26
C THR A 38 12.90 56.59 46.56
N ILE A 39 13.01 56.58 45.23
CA ILE A 39 12.74 57.75 44.39
C ILE A 39 11.37 57.53 43.74
N THR A 40 10.38 58.32 44.14
CA THR A 40 9.03 58.26 43.57
C THR A 40 8.82 59.48 42.69
N VAL A 41 8.41 59.26 41.44
CA VAL A 41 8.12 60.30 40.46
C VAL A 41 6.69 60.10 39.95
N GLY A 42 5.88 61.16 39.96
CA GLY A 42 4.47 61.11 39.55
C GLY A 42 3.51 60.68 40.66
N ASN A 43 2.28 60.29 40.28
CA ASN A 43 1.28 59.70 41.17
C ASN A 43 0.47 58.61 40.43
N ILE A 44 -0.15 57.72 41.20
CA ILE A 44 -0.83 56.50 40.69
C ILE A 44 -2.36 56.60 40.69
N THR A 45 -2.93 57.77 41.00
CA THR A 45 -4.40 57.95 41.13
C THR A 45 -4.96 59.02 40.21
N GLY A 46 -4.12 59.89 39.66
CA GLY A 46 -4.48 60.98 38.78
C GLY A 46 -3.79 60.88 37.42
N ALA A 47 -4.18 61.75 36.49
CA ALA A 47 -3.73 61.72 35.09
C ALA A 47 -2.30 62.26 34.86
N THR A 48 -1.35 62.00 35.76
CA THR A 48 0.02 62.52 35.63
C THR A 48 0.81 61.75 34.59
N ALA A 49 1.19 62.42 33.50
CA ALA A 49 2.18 61.91 32.56
C ALA A 49 3.60 62.06 33.15
N VAL A 50 4.42 61.02 32.98
CA VAL A 50 5.85 61.05 33.24
C VAL A 50 6.56 60.82 31.91
N ASN A 51 7.18 61.87 31.38
CA ASN A 51 7.90 61.80 30.11
C ASN A 51 9.41 61.67 30.38
N VAL A 52 10.04 60.62 29.88
CA VAL A 52 11.49 60.40 29.98
C VAL A 52 12.06 60.42 28.57
N ASN A 53 12.52 61.60 28.15
CA ASN A 53 13.12 61.79 26.83
C ASN A 53 14.64 61.79 26.95
N SER A 54 15.32 61.06 26.05
CA SER A 54 16.78 61.08 25.92
C SER A 54 17.20 61.38 24.48
N GLY A 55 18.35 62.01 24.32
CA GLY A 55 18.97 62.25 23.02
C GLY A 55 19.89 61.09 22.60
N LEU A 56 20.91 61.38 21.81
CA LEU A 56 21.88 60.38 21.31
C LEU A 56 22.63 59.59 22.41
N GLY A 57 22.61 60.06 23.66
CA GLY A 57 23.17 59.34 24.81
C GLY A 57 22.28 58.21 25.35
N GLY A 58 21.02 58.12 24.91
CA GLY A 58 20.07 57.09 25.31
C GLY A 58 19.58 57.17 26.76
N THR A 59 18.78 56.18 27.14
CA THR A 59 18.29 55.97 28.51
C THR A 59 18.77 54.60 28.99
N ALA A 60 19.58 54.57 30.05
CA ALA A 60 19.95 53.31 30.70
C ALA A 60 19.01 53.05 31.89
N ILE A 61 18.34 51.90 31.90
CA ILE A 61 17.59 51.40 33.06
C ILE A 61 18.29 50.12 33.50
N VAL A 62 18.92 50.18 34.68
CA VAL A 62 19.74 49.08 35.18
C VAL A 62 19.26 48.71 36.56
N SER A 63 18.96 47.43 36.76
CA SER A 63 18.86 46.83 38.09
C SER A 63 19.99 45.83 38.28
N THR A 64 20.50 45.74 39.51
CA THR A 64 21.58 44.82 39.87
C THR A 64 21.19 44.05 41.13
N GLY A 65 21.76 42.85 41.32
CA GLY A 65 21.39 41.98 42.43
C GLY A 65 20.02 41.34 42.19
N THR A 66 19.16 41.34 43.21
CA THR A 66 17.84 40.70 43.19
C THR A 66 16.69 41.67 42.90
N GLY A 67 16.98 42.93 42.54
CA GLY A 67 15.94 43.91 42.23
C GLY A 67 15.39 43.69 40.81
N ASP A 68 14.08 43.67 40.66
CA ASP A 68 13.44 43.54 39.35
C ASP A 68 13.23 44.91 38.70
N ILE A 69 13.21 44.94 37.37
CA ILE A 69 12.62 46.05 36.61
C ILE A 69 11.19 45.62 36.30
N THR A 70 10.23 46.16 37.04
CA THR A 70 8.81 45.90 36.82
C THR A 70 8.19 47.04 36.04
N VAL A 71 7.52 46.72 34.94
CA VAL A 71 6.64 47.63 34.20
C VAL A 71 5.27 46.98 34.20
N ASP A 72 4.32 47.61 34.89
CA ASP A 72 2.95 47.13 35.03
C ASP A 72 2.01 48.15 34.37
N SER A 73 1.20 47.68 33.43
CA SER A 73 0.30 48.51 32.63
C SER A 73 -1.06 47.82 32.56
N ASP A 74 -2.10 48.52 33.02
CA ASP A 74 -3.50 48.07 32.91
C ASP A 74 -4.00 48.10 31.45
N ASP A 75 -3.32 48.85 30.58
CA ASP A 75 -3.57 48.96 29.14
C ASP A 75 -2.33 48.50 28.36
N THR A 76 -2.07 49.09 27.20
CA THR A 76 -1.03 48.63 26.27
C THR A 76 0.37 49.07 26.71
N PHE A 77 1.29 48.11 26.79
CA PHE A 77 2.73 48.39 26.80
C PHE A 77 3.28 48.36 25.37
N LEU A 78 3.82 49.49 24.91
CA LEU A 78 4.42 49.61 23.58
C LEU A 78 5.95 49.60 23.70
N VAL A 79 6.57 48.64 23.01
CA VAL A 79 8.01 48.60 22.76
C VAL A 79 8.19 48.56 21.26
N ASP A 80 8.77 49.62 20.72
CA ASP A 80 9.01 49.77 19.29
C ASP A 80 10.46 50.22 19.08
N ALA A 81 11.12 49.63 18.11
CA ALA A 81 12.51 49.91 17.77
C ALA A 81 12.62 50.09 16.25
N ASP A 82 13.19 51.22 15.82
CA ASP A 82 13.40 51.50 14.39
C ASP A 82 14.40 50.51 13.74
N ASP A 83 15.39 50.03 14.51
CA ASP A 83 16.37 49.03 14.09
C ASP A 83 16.11 47.66 14.75
N VAL A 84 16.73 47.39 15.90
CA VAL A 84 16.73 46.08 16.54
C VAL A 84 16.13 46.17 17.93
N LEU A 85 15.13 45.33 18.19
CA LEU A 85 14.72 44.97 19.53
C LEU A 85 15.39 43.65 19.92
N GLU A 86 16.18 43.67 20.98
CA GLU A 86 16.85 42.48 21.51
C GLU A 86 16.21 42.05 22.84
N LEU A 87 15.76 40.80 22.92
CA LEU A 87 15.21 40.19 24.12
C LEU A 87 16.03 38.93 24.43
N ASN A 88 16.89 38.99 25.43
CA ASN A 88 17.82 37.91 25.77
C ASN A 88 17.73 37.53 27.24
N SER A 89 18.02 36.26 27.53
CA SER A 89 18.27 35.76 28.87
C SER A 89 19.50 34.84 28.86
N SER A 90 20.42 35.05 29.80
CA SER A 90 21.70 34.33 29.87
C SER A 90 21.67 33.07 30.74
N ALA A 91 20.67 32.94 31.61
CA ALA A 91 20.57 31.85 32.58
C ALA A 91 19.15 31.29 32.77
N GLY A 92 18.11 31.98 32.25
CA GLY A 92 16.71 31.60 32.42
C GLY A 92 15.95 31.58 31.10
N ALA A 93 14.66 31.23 31.17
CA ALA A 93 13.76 31.32 30.02
C ALA A 93 13.35 32.77 29.74
N ILE A 94 12.99 33.04 28.49
CA ILE A 94 12.17 34.20 28.13
C ILE A 94 10.73 33.67 28.09
N SER A 95 9.91 34.05 29.07
CA SER A 95 8.51 33.64 29.13
C SER A 95 7.62 34.69 28.46
N ILE A 96 6.82 34.27 27.48
CA ILE A 96 5.86 35.10 26.75
C ILE A 96 4.52 34.38 26.74
N GLY A 97 3.46 35.02 27.25
CA GLY A 97 2.11 34.44 27.34
C GLY A 97 2.06 33.13 28.13
N ASN A 98 2.79 33.08 29.25
CA ASN A 98 2.84 31.91 30.14
C ASN A 98 1.79 31.94 31.25
N ASP A 99 0.86 32.89 31.20
CA ASP A 99 -0.30 32.98 32.06
C ASP A 99 -1.43 32.06 31.58
N ASP A 100 -2.32 31.68 32.51
CA ASP A 100 -3.51 30.86 32.22
C ASP A 100 -4.65 31.75 31.68
N ILE A 101 -4.36 32.49 30.61
CA ILE A 101 -5.28 33.41 29.95
C ILE A 101 -5.27 33.10 28.44
N ASP A 102 -6.41 32.63 27.92
CA ASP A 102 -6.56 32.11 26.55
C ASP A 102 -6.57 33.21 25.47
N GLN A 103 -5.44 33.89 25.25
CA GLN A 103 -5.30 34.95 24.26
C GLN A 103 -4.22 34.61 23.23
N ALA A 104 -4.35 35.17 22.02
CA ALA A 104 -3.39 34.91 20.95
C ALA A 104 -2.07 35.64 21.17
N ILE A 105 -0.95 34.94 20.97
CA ILE A 105 0.37 35.55 20.79
C ILE A 105 0.57 35.80 19.29
N ASN A 106 0.46 37.04 18.89
CA ASN A 106 0.57 37.46 17.49
C ASN A 106 2.02 37.77 17.12
N ILE A 107 2.59 37.02 16.17
CA ILE A 107 3.95 37.24 15.67
C ILE A 107 3.90 37.35 14.14
N GLY A 108 4.46 38.44 13.58
CA GLY A 108 4.58 38.61 12.13
C GLY A 108 3.25 38.67 11.37
N THR A 109 2.19 39.25 11.96
CA THR A 109 0.80 39.17 11.45
C THR A 109 0.51 39.92 10.13
N GLN A 110 1.45 40.72 9.62
CA GLN A 110 1.31 41.47 8.38
C GLN A 110 2.64 41.50 7.61
N GLY A 111 2.63 41.94 6.36
CA GLY A 111 3.83 42.10 5.53
C GLY A 111 4.54 40.80 5.16
N GLU A 112 5.56 40.89 4.32
CA GLU A 112 6.45 39.77 4.00
C GLU A 112 7.54 39.72 5.09
N ARG A 113 7.26 39.02 6.20
CA ARG A 113 8.18 38.87 7.33
C ARG A 113 8.64 37.44 7.44
N THR A 114 9.97 37.25 7.46
CA THR A 114 10.56 35.95 7.81
C THR A 114 10.56 35.80 9.32
N ILE A 115 10.07 34.67 9.82
CA ILE A 115 10.19 34.28 11.24
C ILE A 115 11.22 33.15 11.30
N SER A 116 12.41 33.47 11.81
CA SER A 116 13.48 32.49 11.99
C SER A 116 13.45 31.91 13.40
N ILE A 117 13.32 30.59 13.53
CA ILE A 117 13.30 29.87 14.81
C ILE A 117 14.32 28.75 14.73
N GLY A 118 15.23 28.65 15.70
CA GLY A 118 16.20 27.54 15.77
C GLY A 118 17.14 27.45 14.56
N THR A 119 17.56 28.59 14.00
CA THR A 119 18.41 28.64 12.80
C THR A 119 19.91 28.63 13.10
N GLY A 120 20.28 28.35 14.36
CA GLY A 120 21.68 28.31 14.80
C GLY A 120 22.43 27.08 14.28
N ALA A 121 23.77 27.10 14.41
CA ALA A 121 24.62 25.98 14.00
C ALA A 121 24.57 24.77 14.97
N PHE A 122 23.91 24.91 16.12
CA PHE A 122 23.78 23.87 17.13
C PHE A 122 22.42 23.18 17.02
N ALA A 123 22.29 22.01 17.64
CA ALA A 123 21.02 21.30 17.67
C ALA A 123 19.99 22.08 18.49
N ASP A 124 19.00 22.63 17.79
CA ASP A 124 17.85 23.30 18.39
C ASP A 124 16.62 22.38 18.33
N ALA A 125 15.87 22.31 19.43
CA ALA A 125 14.58 21.62 19.45
C ALA A 125 13.46 22.65 19.38
N ILE A 126 12.53 22.48 18.43
CA ILE A 126 11.31 23.30 18.33
C ILE A 126 10.13 22.45 18.80
N ASN A 127 9.74 22.64 20.05
CA ASN A 127 8.57 21.96 20.63
C ASN A 127 7.31 22.80 20.39
N ILE A 128 6.36 22.27 19.62
CA ILE A 128 5.07 22.93 19.35
C ILE A 128 3.93 22.06 19.91
N GLY A 129 3.18 22.63 20.85
CA GLY A 129 2.06 21.98 21.53
C GLY A 129 2.43 21.22 22.81
N ASN A 130 1.44 20.57 23.44
CA ASN A 130 1.63 19.81 24.68
C ASN A 130 1.32 18.31 24.51
N GLN A 131 1.94 17.46 25.35
CA GLN A 131 1.80 16.00 25.30
C GLN A 131 0.67 15.43 26.19
N THR A 132 -0.10 16.28 26.86
CA THR A 132 -1.00 15.86 27.96
C THR A 132 -2.48 16.18 27.73
N THR A 133 -2.80 17.04 26.78
CA THR A 133 -4.17 17.42 26.39
C THR A 133 -4.30 17.56 24.87
N THR A 134 -5.50 17.89 24.36
CA THR A 134 -5.74 18.07 22.93
C THR A 134 -5.09 19.36 22.42
N THR A 135 -3.84 19.29 21.93
CA THR A 135 -3.23 20.40 21.20
C THR A 135 -3.24 20.10 19.70
N SER A 136 -3.86 20.97 18.90
CA SER A 136 -3.72 20.92 17.44
C SER A 136 -2.59 21.85 16.99
N VAL A 137 -1.69 21.36 16.14
CA VAL A 137 -0.77 22.22 15.39
C VAL A 137 -1.34 22.37 13.98
N THR A 138 -1.74 23.59 13.63
CA THR A 138 -2.24 23.91 12.29
C THR A 138 -1.22 24.74 11.55
N VAL A 139 -0.71 24.21 10.43
CA VAL A 139 0.18 24.93 9.51
C VAL A 139 -0.54 25.08 8.19
N THR A 140 -0.75 26.32 7.76
CA THR A 140 -1.43 26.65 6.50
C THR A 140 -0.48 27.45 5.64
N SER A 141 -0.29 27.04 4.39
CA SER A 141 0.38 27.85 3.38
C SER A 141 -0.62 28.54 2.47
N GLY A 142 -0.27 29.73 1.98
CA GLY A 142 -0.94 30.35 0.83
C GLY A 142 -0.50 29.69 -0.48
N THR A 143 -0.13 30.50 -1.46
CA THR A 143 0.32 30.02 -2.78
C THR A 143 1.72 29.38 -2.78
N GLY A 144 2.51 29.55 -1.70
CA GLY A 144 3.91 29.12 -1.61
C GLY A 144 4.16 27.72 -1.04
N GLY A 145 3.12 26.98 -0.65
CA GLY A 145 3.26 25.64 -0.07
C GLY A 145 3.91 25.59 1.32
N ILE A 146 4.03 24.38 1.88
CA ILE A 146 4.78 24.08 3.11
C ILE A 146 5.94 23.18 2.68
N GLU A 147 7.17 23.62 2.89
CA GLU A 147 8.38 22.84 2.62
C GLU A 147 8.94 22.29 3.94
N LEU A 148 9.17 20.97 4.00
CA LEU A 148 9.91 20.30 5.07
C LEU A 148 11.18 19.70 4.43
N ASN A 149 12.33 20.31 4.70
CA ASN A 149 13.59 20.01 4.00
C ASN A 149 14.70 19.65 4.99
N ALA A 150 15.18 18.40 4.92
CA ALA A 150 16.27 17.88 5.74
C ALA A 150 17.68 18.09 5.12
N ASN A 151 17.78 18.88 4.04
CA ASN A 151 18.99 19.15 3.25
C ASN A 151 19.65 17.86 2.69
N ASP A 152 20.92 17.59 3.03
CA ASP A 152 21.69 16.46 2.49
C ASP A 152 21.40 15.12 3.19
N GLY A 153 20.42 15.07 4.11
CA GLY A 153 19.81 13.83 4.63
C GLY A 153 20.78 12.83 5.25
N SER A 154 22.01 13.23 5.60
CA SER A 154 23.06 12.32 6.06
C SER A 154 23.09 12.18 7.59
N ALA A 155 21.93 12.21 8.25
CA ALA A 155 21.77 11.73 9.61
C ALA A 155 21.02 10.39 9.55
N GLY A 156 21.50 9.37 10.25
CA GLY A 156 20.94 8.00 10.20
C GLY A 156 19.55 7.83 10.83
N THR A 157 18.71 8.87 10.83
CA THR A 157 17.33 8.90 11.34
C THR A 157 16.48 9.78 10.42
N ASP A 158 15.35 9.26 9.98
CA ASP A 158 14.53 9.69 8.84
C ASP A 158 14.15 11.18 8.78
N ASP A 159 14.06 11.74 7.57
CA ASP A 159 13.82 13.16 7.28
C ASP A 159 12.47 13.70 7.79
N VAL A 160 11.41 12.88 7.77
CA VAL A 160 10.08 13.21 8.31
C VAL A 160 9.49 11.97 8.99
N VAL A 161 9.51 11.94 10.32
CA VAL A 161 8.90 10.86 11.13
C VAL A 161 7.55 11.30 11.67
N ILE A 162 6.48 10.56 11.35
CA ILE A 162 5.13 10.78 11.90
C ILE A 162 4.80 9.62 12.84
N THR A 163 5.04 9.78 14.14
CA THR A 163 4.68 8.79 15.18
C THR A 163 3.24 8.98 15.66
N GLY A 164 2.28 9.09 14.73
CA GLY A 164 0.86 9.27 15.02
C GLY A 164 0.02 8.05 14.67
N ASN A 165 -1.08 7.81 15.39
CA ASN A 165 -2.03 6.72 15.04
C ASN A 165 -2.68 6.93 13.66
N ASN A 166 -2.81 8.18 13.20
CA ASN A 166 -3.49 8.55 11.96
C ASN A 166 -2.59 9.47 11.12
N PHE A 167 -2.24 9.05 9.90
CA PHE A 167 -1.77 9.92 8.82
C PHE A 167 -2.82 9.89 7.71
N SER A 168 -3.41 11.03 7.39
CA SER A 168 -4.50 11.14 6.41
C SER A 168 -4.17 12.23 5.40
N VAL A 169 -4.26 11.88 4.12
CA VAL A 169 -4.26 12.83 3.01
C VAL A 169 -5.69 12.81 2.47
N THR A 170 -6.39 13.95 2.47
CA THR A 170 -7.81 14.02 2.05
C THR A 170 -7.95 13.87 0.53
N ASP A 171 -9.17 13.60 0.06
CA ASP A 171 -9.56 13.13 -1.29
C ASP A 171 -9.07 13.99 -2.50
N ALA A 172 -8.51 15.18 -2.26
CA ALA A 172 -7.89 16.03 -3.29
C ALA A 172 -6.36 16.14 -3.17
N GLY A 173 -5.77 15.69 -2.06
CA GLY A 173 -4.34 15.64 -1.84
C GLY A 173 -3.78 14.36 -2.45
N VAL A 174 -3.10 14.47 -3.59
CA VAL A 174 -2.27 13.38 -4.09
C VAL A 174 -0.96 13.41 -3.32
N MET A 175 -0.57 12.30 -2.70
CA MET A 175 0.83 12.13 -2.27
C MET A 175 1.68 11.85 -3.51
N ALA A 176 2.09 12.91 -4.21
CA ALA A 176 3.00 12.81 -5.34
C ALA A 176 4.42 12.59 -4.80
N VAL A 177 4.92 11.36 -4.88
CA VAL A 177 6.32 11.04 -4.59
C VAL A 177 7.02 10.93 -5.94
N GLU A 178 8.09 11.70 -6.15
CA GLU A 178 8.89 11.68 -7.40
C GLU A 178 9.78 10.41 -7.51
N GLY A 179 9.37 9.33 -6.84
CA GLY A 179 10.05 8.04 -6.71
C GLY A 179 9.11 6.97 -6.16
N ALA A 180 9.63 5.78 -5.87
CA ALA A 180 8.82 4.70 -5.30
C ALA A 180 8.38 5.05 -3.88
N ILE A 181 7.07 4.97 -3.60
CA ILE A 181 6.60 4.73 -2.23
C ILE A 181 7.16 3.37 -1.84
N THR A 182 8.30 3.36 -1.15
CA THR A 182 8.95 2.11 -0.76
C THR A 182 8.08 1.44 0.30
N ALA A 183 7.45 0.31 -0.07
CA ALA A 183 6.42 -0.38 0.69
C ALA A 183 6.86 -0.93 2.08
N ALA A 184 8.12 -0.70 2.50
CA ALA A 184 8.55 -0.97 3.87
C ALA A 184 7.77 -0.13 4.92
N SER A 185 7.12 0.95 4.50
CA SER A 185 6.38 1.87 5.38
C SER A 185 4.95 1.41 5.76
N PHE A 186 4.45 0.28 5.26
CA PHE A 186 3.16 -0.28 5.70
C PHE A 186 3.38 -1.63 6.40
N SER A 187 3.65 -1.60 7.71
CA SER A 187 3.67 -2.82 8.55
C SER A 187 2.26 -3.42 8.81
N GLY A 188 1.23 -2.95 8.09
CA GLY A 188 -0.17 -3.33 8.26
C GLY A 188 -0.90 -3.48 6.93
N THR A 189 -2.16 -3.92 6.98
CA THR A 189 -3.01 -4.10 5.79
C THR A 189 -3.35 -2.76 5.14
N MET A 190 -3.14 -2.63 3.83
CA MET A 190 -3.68 -1.54 3.04
C MET A 190 -5.18 -1.80 2.81
N VAL A 191 -6.05 -1.12 3.57
CA VAL A 191 -7.46 -1.54 3.70
C VAL A 191 -8.36 -1.05 2.54
N THR A 192 -7.99 -0.01 1.78
CA THR A 192 -8.95 0.63 0.83
C THR A 192 -8.39 1.32 -0.41
N SER A 193 -7.07 1.33 -0.67
CA SER A 193 -6.54 2.09 -1.83
C SER A 193 -6.41 1.23 -3.09
N SER A 194 -6.99 1.72 -4.19
CA SER A 194 -6.69 1.26 -5.55
C SER A 194 -5.24 1.62 -5.90
N LEU A 195 -4.39 0.64 -6.19
CA LEU A 195 -3.10 0.89 -6.84
C LEU A 195 -3.33 1.00 -8.34
N SER A 196 -3.17 2.21 -8.89
CA SER A 196 -3.20 2.44 -10.33
C SER A 196 -1.82 2.88 -10.82
N PRO A 197 -1.16 2.16 -11.74
CA PRO A 197 0.04 2.66 -12.41
C PRO A 197 -0.33 3.84 -13.33
N ALA A 198 0.68 4.60 -13.78
CA ALA A 198 0.46 5.61 -14.81
C ALA A 198 -0.04 5.00 -16.12
N ILE A 199 -0.63 5.82 -17.00
CA ILE A 199 -1.08 5.35 -18.32
C ILE A 199 0.09 4.69 -19.08
N ASN A 200 -0.14 3.48 -19.61
CA ASN A 200 0.85 2.66 -20.32
C ASN A 200 2.03 2.15 -19.46
N GLU A 201 1.93 2.18 -18.13
CA GLU A 201 2.89 1.54 -17.23
C GLU A 201 2.29 0.30 -16.55
N ALA A 202 3.13 -0.70 -16.29
CA ALA A 202 2.71 -1.92 -15.60
C ALA A 202 2.73 -1.71 -14.08
N LEU A 203 1.68 -2.17 -13.40
CA LEU A 203 1.77 -2.42 -11.95
C LEU A 203 2.63 -3.67 -11.75
N THR A 204 3.88 -3.48 -11.32
CA THR A 204 4.77 -4.60 -10.99
C THR A 204 4.71 -4.87 -9.50
N ILE A 205 4.14 -6.01 -9.12
CA ILE A 205 4.21 -6.54 -7.75
C ILE A 205 5.28 -7.63 -7.79
N SER A 206 6.40 -7.41 -7.11
CA SER A 206 7.52 -8.34 -7.08
C SER A 206 7.88 -8.64 -5.64
N THR A 207 8.08 -9.92 -5.34
CA THR A 207 8.63 -10.41 -4.07
C THR A 207 10.08 -10.79 -4.34
N THR A 208 11.01 -9.98 -3.83
CA THR A 208 12.46 -10.22 -3.97
C THR A 208 13.08 -10.13 -2.59
N THR A 209 13.26 -11.25 -1.93
CA THR A 209 14.11 -11.33 -0.76
C THR A 209 15.42 -12.05 -1.13
N ASN A 210 16.51 -11.52 -0.59
CA ASN A 210 17.86 -12.07 -0.74
C ASN A 210 18.22 -12.96 0.48
N ASP A 211 17.23 -13.39 1.25
CA ASP A 211 17.42 -14.32 2.35
C ASP A 211 17.33 -15.75 1.80
N GLY A 212 18.30 -16.59 2.14
CA GLY A 212 18.50 -17.92 1.54
C GLY A 212 17.38 -18.96 1.80
N ASN A 213 16.17 -18.53 2.16
CA ASN A 213 14.98 -19.34 2.38
C ASN A 213 13.86 -18.86 1.43
N ALA A 214 13.86 -19.39 0.21
CA ALA A 214 13.03 -19.00 -0.94
C ALA A 214 11.50 -19.18 -0.74
N ASN A 215 10.86 -18.36 0.09
CA ASN A 215 9.42 -18.37 0.35
C ASN A 215 8.70 -17.11 -0.19
N ASP A 216 9.27 -16.45 -1.20
CA ASP A 216 8.73 -15.23 -1.80
C ASP A 216 7.47 -15.52 -2.62
N HIS A 217 6.29 -15.20 -2.09
CA HIS A 217 5.01 -15.48 -2.74
C HIS A 217 4.06 -14.27 -2.61
N ILE A 218 3.35 -13.94 -3.69
CA ILE A 218 2.20 -13.04 -3.62
C ILE A 218 1.00 -13.85 -3.14
N THR A 219 0.47 -13.53 -1.96
CA THR A 219 -0.70 -14.21 -1.41
C THR A 219 -1.95 -13.35 -1.58
N PHE A 220 -2.94 -13.87 -2.31
CA PHE A 220 -4.28 -13.28 -2.37
C PHE A 220 -5.21 -13.97 -1.36
N ASN A 221 -5.21 -13.52 -0.11
CA ASN A 221 -6.09 -14.06 0.95
C ASN A 221 -7.35 -13.20 1.07
N SER A 222 -8.44 -13.64 0.45
CA SER A 222 -9.72 -12.95 0.46
C SER A 222 -10.78 -13.80 1.19
N VAL A 223 -11.66 -13.15 1.95
CA VAL A 223 -12.85 -13.80 2.53
C VAL A 223 -13.90 -14.12 1.47
N ASP A 224 -13.84 -13.40 0.34
CA ASP A 224 -14.68 -13.59 -0.85
C ASP A 224 -13.80 -14.02 -2.04
N ASN A 225 -14.37 -14.03 -3.25
CA ASN A 225 -13.65 -14.39 -4.47
C ASN A 225 -12.55 -13.36 -4.80
N VAL A 226 -11.39 -13.86 -5.23
CA VAL A 226 -10.37 -13.05 -5.89
C VAL A 226 -10.70 -13.00 -7.38
N ALA A 227 -10.96 -11.81 -7.91
CA ALA A 227 -11.21 -11.60 -9.34
C ALA A 227 -9.96 -10.98 -10.01
N ILE A 228 -9.50 -11.60 -11.08
CA ILE A 228 -8.44 -11.07 -11.95
C ILE A 228 -9.09 -10.79 -13.31
N ASN A 229 -9.23 -9.51 -13.66
CA ASN A 229 -9.90 -9.08 -14.88
C ASN A 229 -8.89 -8.33 -15.77
N ALA A 230 -8.70 -8.80 -16.99
CA ALA A 230 -7.90 -8.13 -18.00
C ALA A 230 -8.74 -7.90 -19.27
N GLU A 231 -8.56 -6.76 -19.94
CA GLU A 231 -9.11 -6.55 -21.29
C GLU A 231 -8.38 -7.44 -22.32
N GLY A 232 -7.10 -7.71 -22.07
CA GLY A 232 -6.28 -8.65 -22.82
C GLY A 232 -6.15 -10.01 -22.13
N ASP A 233 -5.06 -10.71 -22.44
CA ASP A 233 -4.80 -12.05 -21.90
C ASP A 233 -4.23 -11.99 -20.47
N ILE A 234 -4.56 -13.01 -19.68
CA ILE A 234 -3.87 -13.30 -18.41
C ILE A 234 -2.85 -14.39 -18.71
N LEU A 235 -1.57 -14.08 -18.52
CA LEU A 235 -0.48 -15.05 -18.66
C LEU A 235 -0.14 -15.61 -17.28
N LEU A 236 -0.21 -16.93 -17.15
CA LEU A 236 0.37 -17.66 -16.03
C LEU A 236 1.60 -18.37 -16.58
N ASP A 237 2.78 -17.83 -16.26
CA ASP A 237 4.05 -18.33 -16.77
C ASP A 237 5.02 -18.51 -15.60
N ALA A 238 5.57 -19.70 -15.48
CA ALA A 238 6.52 -20.05 -14.44
C ALA A 238 7.69 -20.80 -15.08
N ASP A 239 8.92 -20.43 -14.70
CA ASP A 239 10.12 -21.20 -15.06
C ASP A 239 10.07 -22.63 -14.49
N GLY A 240 9.33 -22.81 -13.38
CA GLY A 240 9.02 -24.10 -12.77
C GLY A 240 7.61 -24.59 -13.12
N ASP A 241 6.88 -25.12 -12.14
CA ASP A 241 5.53 -25.67 -12.33
C ASP A 241 4.44 -24.66 -11.96
N ILE A 242 3.31 -24.75 -12.64
CA ILE A 242 2.06 -24.10 -12.22
C ILE A 242 1.24 -25.13 -11.43
N VAL A 243 1.08 -24.87 -10.13
CA VAL A 243 0.28 -25.71 -9.24
C VAL A 243 -1.07 -25.04 -8.98
N LEU A 244 -2.14 -25.68 -9.43
CA LEU A 244 -3.52 -25.26 -9.15
C LEU A 244 -4.09 -26.14 -8.05
N ASP A 245 -3.94 -25.71 -6.79
CA ASP A 245 -4.47 -26.41 -5.63
C ASP A 245 -5.80 -25.80 -5.19
N ALA A 246 -6.89 -26.45 -5.58
CA ALA A 246 -8.21 -26.11 -5.09
C ALA A 246 -8.50 -26.98 -3.85
N ALA A 247 -8.60 -26.36 -2.67
CA ALA A 247 -9.12 -27.05 -1.48
C ALA A 247 -10.59 -27.49 -1.64
N GLY A 248 -11.30 -26.87 -2.60
CA GLY A 248 -12.56 -27.41 -3.13
C GLY A 248 -12.32 -28.68 -3.97
N ASN A 249 -13.27 -29.01 -4.86
CA ASN A 249 -13.16 -30.24 -5.64
C ASN A 249 -12.76 -30.04 -7.11
N ASN A 250 -12.97 -28.84 -7.67
CA ASN A 250 -12.98 -28.64 -9.12
C ASN A 250 -11.99 -27.55 -9.57
N ILE A 251 -11.32 -27.80 -10.69
CA ILE A 251 -10.73 -26.79 -11.57
C ILE A 251 -11.66 -26.66 -12.78
N THR A 252 -12.25 -25.47 -12.98
CA THR A 252 -13.29 -25.24 -13.98
C THR A 252 -12.84 -24.23 -15.04
N MET A 253 -13.01 -24.59 -16.30
CA MET A 253 -12.87 -23.66 -17.43
C MET A 253 -14.24 -23.17 -17.88
N LYS A 254 -14.44 -21.84 -17.87
CA LYS A 254 -15.66 -21.18 -18.33
C LYS A 254 -15.41 -20.41 -19.62
N VAL A 255 -16.42 -20.36 -20.49
CA VAL A 255 -16.43 -19.48 -21.67
C VAL A 255 -17.74 -18.71 -21.67
N SER A 256 -17.65 -17.38 -21.69
CA SER A 256 -18.80 -16.46 -21.59
C SER A 256 -19.66 -16.72 -20.34
N GLY A 257 -19.02 -17.00 -19.20
CA GLY A 257 -19.68 -17.26 -17.93
C GLY A 257 -20.28 -18.67 -17.76
N THR A 258 -20.23 -19.52 -18.78
CA THR A 258 -20.74 -20.91 -18.72
C THR A 258 -19.60 -21.92 -18.62
N ASP A 259 -19.73 -22.90 -17.73
CA ASP A 259 -18.77 -23.98 -17.55
C ASP A 259 -18.65 -24.85 -18.80
N ARG A 260 -17.43 -25.21 -19.19
CA ARG A 260 -17.14 -26.02 -20.38
C ARG A 260 -16.40 -27.31 -20.05
N LEU A 261 -15.43 -27.27 -19.15
CA LEU A 261 -14.65 -28.42 -18.71
C LEU A 261 -14.40 -28.32 -17.21
N ASP A 262 -14.61 -29.42 -16.50
CA ASP A 262 -14.14 -29.59 -15.13
C ASP A 262 -13.05 -30.66 -15.09
N ILE A 263 -12.05 -30.44 -14.24
CA ILE A 263 -11.13 -31.46 -13.75
C ILE A 263 -11.36 -31.56 -12.24
N PHE A 264 -11.75 -32.73 -11.74
CA PHE A 264 -12.15 -32.89 -10.35
C PHE A 264 -11.86 -34.28 -9.79
N ASN A 265 -11.89 -34.40 -8.46
CA ASN A 265 -11.80 -35.69 -7.78
C ASN A 265 -13.18 -36.34 -7.69
N ASP A 266 -13.29 -37.58 -8.13
CA ASP A 266 -14.47 -38.43 -7.92
C ASP A 266 -14.05 -39.69 -7.18
N ASN A 267 -14.28 -39.73 -5.88
CA ASN A 267 -13.95 -40.87 -5.02
C ASN A 267 -12.46 -41.34 -5.11
N GLY A 268 -11.53 -40.41 -5.33
CA GLY A 268 -10.10 -40.73 -5.49
C GLY A 268 -9.63 -40.73 -6.94
N ASP A 269 -10.53 -40.84 -7.91
CA ASP A 269 -10.20 -40.79 -9.33
C ASP A 269 -10.13 -39.35 -9.84
N VAL A 270 -9.27 -39.11 -10.82
CA VAL A 270 -9.22 -37.84 -11.55
C VAL A 270 -10.20 -37.93 -12.72
N VAL A 271 -11.25 -37.11 -12.68
CA VAL A 271 -12.26 -37.04 -13.73
C VAL A 271 -12.08 -35.77 -14.54
N ILE A 272 -12.07 -35.92 -15.87
CA ILE A 272 -12.12 -34.83 -16.83
C ILE A 272 -13.49 -34.88 -17.51
N GLN A 273 -14.34 -33.88 -17.30
CA GLN A 273 -15.74 -33.91 -17.73
C GLN A 273 -16.14 -32.67 -18.54
N SER A 274 -16.67 -32.90 -19.74
CA SER A 274 -17.41 -31.87 -20.49
C SER A 274 -18.65 -31.44 -19.72
N LYS A 275 -18.79 -30.13 -19.48
CA LYS A 275 -19.94 -29.55 -18.77
C LYS A 275 -21.03 -29.06 -19.71
N THR A 276 -20.87 -29.26 -21.01
CA THR A 276 -21.88 -28.89 -22.01
C THR A 276 -22.63 -30.14 -22.48
N ASN A 277 -23.94 -30.19 -22.24
CA ASN A 277 -24.75 -31.35 -22.62
C ASN A 277 -24.70 -31.60 -24.14
N LEU A 278 -24.72 -32.87 -24.53
CA LEU A 278 -24.65 -33.34 -25.93
C LEU A 278 -23.38 -32.88 -26.68
N LYS A 279 -22.33 -32.51 -25.95
CA LYS A 279 -21.02 -32.17 -26.52
C LYS A 279 -19.97 -33.16 -26.09
N ASP A 280 -19.10 -33.46 -27.02
CA ASP A 280 -18.04 -34.43 -26.89
C ASP A 280 -16.76 -33.74 -26.36
N ILE A 281 -15.84 -34.52 -25.80
CA ILE A 281 -14.46 -34.06 -25.58
C ILE A 281 -13.67 -34.44 -26.82
N VAL A 282 -13.12 -33.46 -27.53
CA VAL A 282 -12.51 -33.67 -28.85
C VAL A 282 -11.04 -33.24 -28.85
N PHE A 283 -10.16 -34.15 -29.22
CA PHE A 283 -8.73 -33.91 -29.41
C PHE A 283 -8.43 -33.80 -30.91
N LYS A 284 -7.77 -32.71 -31.32
CA LYS A 284 -7.50 -32.40 -32.73
C LYS A 284 -6.02 -32.19 -32.98
N GLN A 285 -5.58 -32.44 -34.21
CA GLN A 285 -4.26 -32.01 -34.69
C GLN A 285 -4.26 -30.49 -34.93
N PHE A 286 -3.06 -29.93 -35.12
CA PHE A 286 -2.89 -28.51 -35.45
C PHE A 286 -3.71 -28.05 -36.67
N ASN A 287 -3.91 -28.92 -37.66
CA ASN A 287 -4.70 -28.62 -38.87
C ASN A 287 -6.23 -28.68 -38.64
N GLY A 288 -6.69 -28.96 -37.42
CA GLY A 288 -8.10 -29.05 -37.05
C GLY A 288 -8.75 -30.42 -37.27
N THR A 289 -8.02 -31.41 -37.80
CA THR A 289 -8.51 -32.78 -37.96
C THR A 289 -8.64 -33.45 -36.60
N GLU A 290 -9.78 -34.08 -36.32
CA GLU A 290 -10.01 -34.84 -35.10
C GLU A 290 -9.17 -36.12 -35.04
N VAL A 291 -8.66 -36.45 -33.85
CA VAL A 291 -7.84 -37.64 -33.57
C VAL A 291 -8.57 -38.59 -32.64
N LEU A 292 -9.17 -38.05 -31.57
CA LEU A 292 -9.94 -38.77 -30.58
C LEU A 292 -11.13 -37.92 -30.17
N SER A 293 -12.31 -38.53 -30.09
CA SER A 293 -13.46 -37.98 -29.39
C SER A 293 -13.96 -38.95 -28.33
N LEU A 294 -14.31 -38.41 -27.16
CA LEU A 294 -15.12 -39.08 -26.15
C LEU A 294 -16.53 -38.53 -26.28
N ASN A 295 -17.41 -39.32 -26.88
CA ASN A 295 -18.71 -38.89 -27.34
C ASN A 295 -19.75 -38.90 -26.22
N HIS A 296 -20.75 -38.04 -26.35
CA HIS A 296 -21.86 -37.95 -25.38
C HIS A 296 -22.73 -39.23 -25.33
N ASP A 297 -22.64 -40.11 -26.31
CA ASP A 297 -23.42 -41.36 -26.43
C ASP A 297 -22.69 -42.58 -25.84
N LEU A 298 -21.77 -42.34 -24.90
CA LEU A 298 -20.95 -43.36 -24.23
C LEU A 298 -20.02 -44.13 -25.18
N SER A 299 -19.71 -43.56 -26.35
CA SER A 299 -18.74 -44.11 -27.29
C SER A 299 -17.45 -43.29 -27.34
N GLY A 300 -16.37 -43.91 -27.81
CA GLY A 300 -15.13 -43.22 -28.14
C GLY A 300 -14.77 -43.48 -29.60
N THR A 301 -14.46 -42.43 -30.34
CA THR A 301 -14.04 -42.54 -31.74
C THR A 301 -12.58 -42.19 -31.89
N PHE A 302 -11.81 -43.08 -32.52
CA PHE A 302 -10.46 -42.77 -32.99
C PHE A 302 -10.50 -42.52 -34.50
N ALA A 303 -9.79 -41.49 -34.96
CA ALA A 303 -9.73 -41.17 -36.38
C ALA A 303 -9.11 -42.31 -37.20
N ALA A 304 -9.59 -42.51 -38.43
CA ALA A 304 -9.22 -43.65 -39.29
C ALA A 304 -7.72 -43.82 -39.56
N ALA A 305 -6.90 -42.77 -39.39
CA ALA A 305 -5.43 -42.87 -39.50
C ALA A 305 -4.78 -43.62 -38.33
N LEU A 306 -5.49 -43.80 -37.21
CA LEU A 306 -5.07 -44.60 -36.04
C LEU A 306 -5.50 -46.07 -36.14
N ASN A 307 -5.92 -46.55 -37.32
CA ASN A 307 -6.32 -47.94 -37.62
C ASN A 307 -5.15 -48.97 -37.60
N THR A 308 -4.10 -48.68 -36.83
CA THR A 308 -3.03 -49.62 -36.45
C THR A 308 -2.92 -49.75 -34.93
N ALA A 309 -3.86 -49.17 -34.16
CA ALA A 309 -3.94 -49.33 -32.73
C ALA A 309 -4.10 -50.82 -32.40
N THR A 310 -3.00 -51.45 -32.02
CA THR A 310 -2.98 -52.75 -31.40
C THR A 310 -3.69 -52.56 -30.08
N PHE A 311 -4.93 -53.07 -29.95
CA PHE A 311 -5.60 -53.11 -28.66
C PHE A 311 -4.94 -54.25 -27.86
N ASP A 312 -3.81 -53.94 -27.22
CA ASP A 312 -3.06 -54.88 -26.37
C ASP A 312 -3.81 -55.08 -25.04
N ALA A 313 -5.01 -55.67 -25.14
CA ALA A 313 -5.77 -56.05 -23.97
C ALA A 313 -5.22 -57.38 -23.45
N THR A 314 -4.83 -57.42 -22.18
CA THR A 314 -4.47 -58.65 -21.46
C THR A 314 -5.68 -59.55 -21.19
N GLY A 315 -6.88 -59.17 -21.66
CA GLY A 315 -8.16 -59.87 -21.50
C GLY A 315 -8.97 -59.90 -22.81
N THR A 316 -10.22 -60.37 -22.73
CA THR A 316 -11.10 -60.47 -23.91
C THR A 316 -11.39 -59.09 -24.50
N VAL A 317 -11.06 -58.88 -25.77
CA VAL A 317 -11.54 -57.73 -26.56
C VAL A 317 -12.94 -58.10 -27.08
N ASP A 318 -13.98 -57.54 -26.47
CA ASP A 318 -15.35 -57.68 -26.96
C ASP A 318 -15.56 -56.75 -28.16
N LEU A 319 -15.54 -57.33 -29.37
CA LEU A 319 -15.82 -56.64 -30.63
C LEU A 319 -17.28 -56.89 -31.03
N SER A 320 -18.24 -56.65 -30.15
CA SER A 320 -19.66 -56.81 -30.47
C SER A 320 -20.24 -55.52 -31.08
N SER A 321 -20.72 -55.60 -32.32
CA SER A 321 -21.57 -54.53 -32.90
C SER A 321 -23.03 -54.75 -32.50
N SER A 322 -23.71 -53.72 -31.99
CA SER A 322 -25.14 -53.79 -31.60
C SER A 322 -26.11 -54.03 -32.77
N SER A 323 -25.65 -53.86 -34.01
CA SER A 323 -26.35 -54.29 -35.23
C SER A 323 -25.37 -54.40 -36.40
N GLY A 324 -24.92 -55.61 -36.76
CA GLY A 324 -24.15 -55.82 -37.99
C GLY A 324 -23.03 -56.86 -37.93
N VAL A 325 -22.21 -56.83 -39.00
CA VAL A 325 -20.99 -57.62 -39.15
C VAL A 325 -19.84 -56.87 -38.48
N THR A 326 -19.14 -57.52 -37.55
CA THR A 326 -17.88 -57.00 -37.02
C THR A 326 -16.74 -57.43 -37.95
N THR A 327 -16.21 -56.47 -38.71
CA THR A 327 -15.10 -56.71 -39.65
C THR A 327 -13.76 -56.58 -38.94
N ILE A 328 -13.06 -57.69 -38.68
CA ILE A 328 -11.71 -57.70 -38.12
C ILE A 328 -10.68 -57.57 -39.26
N GLY A 329 -10.32 -56.34 -39.63
CA GLY A 329 -9.29 -55.99 -40.62
C GLY A 329 -9.83 -55.64 -42.03
N SER A 330 -9.22 -54.66 -42.71
CA SER A 330 -9.84 -54.00 -43.88
C SER A 330 -9.14 -54.14 -45.24
N THR A 331 -8.42 -55.23 -45.48
CA THR A 331 -8.13 -55.68 -46.88
C THR A 331 -7.66 -57.12 -46.95
N THR A 332 -7.12 -57.68 -45.85
CA THR A 332 -6.89 -59.13 -45.60
C THR A 332 -6.93 -59.43 -44.10
N GLY A 333 -8.12 -59.41 -43.48
CA GLY A 333 -8.29 -59.41 -42.02
C GLY A 333 -8.81 -60.73 -41.44
N LEU A 334 -7.95 -61.44 -40.74
CA LEU A 334 -8.23 -62.52 -39.79
C LEU A 334 -6.97 -62.59 -38.92
N THR A 335 -7.03 -62.60 -37.58
CA THR A 335 -6.05 -63.43 -36.85
C THR A 335 -6.44 -63.83 -35.43
N VAL A 336 -6.23 -65.12 -35.18
CA VAL A 336 -6.34 -65.88 -33.93
C VAL A 336 -5.01 -66.61 -33.77
N SER A 337 -4.25 -66.65 -32.67
CA SER A 337 -4.14 -65.92 -31.40
C SER A 337 -2.65 -66.01 -30.97
N ALA A 338 -2.27 -65.75 -29.71
CA ALA A 338 -0.95 -66.11 -29.17
C ALA A 338 -0.72 -67.64 -29.03
N ALA A 339 -1.79 -68.45 -29.17
CA ALA A 339 -1.79 -69.92 -29.23
C ALA A 339 -2.56 -70.51 -30.44
N GLY A 340 -3.26 -69.69 -31.24
CA GLY A 340 -3.86 -70.03 -32.53
C GLY A 340 -5.31 -70.56 -32.58
N VAL A 341 -6.04 -70.74 -31.46
CA VAL A 341 -7.36 -71.45 -31.48
C VAL A 341 -8.55 -70.51 -31.66
N LEU A 342 -9.31 -70.70 -32.75
CA LEU A 342 -10.62 -70.10 -32.99
C LEU A 342 -11.71 -71.04 -32.46
N ASP A 343 -12.49 -70.59 -31.47
CA ASP A 343 -13.67 -71.30 -30.98
C ASP A 343 -14.94 -70.66 -31.56
N VAL A 344 -15.78 -71.45 -32.20
CA VAL A 344 -17.05 -71.01 -32.80
C VAL A 344 -18.17 -71.73 -32.05
N ASN A 345 -18.73 -71.05 -31.05
CA ASN A 345 -19.75 -71.60 -30.15
C ASN A 345 -21.19 -71.47 -30.67
N ASN A 346 -21.38 -70.93 -31.88
CA ASN A 346 -22.68 -70.87 -32.53
C ASN A 346 -23.11 -72.30 -32.92
N THR A 347 -24.27 -72.74 -32.44
CA THR A 347 -24.79 -74.11 -32.67
C THR A 347 -25.66 -74.23 -33.92
N THR A 348 -25.66 -73.22 -34.79
CA THR A 348 -26.46 -73.23 -36.02
C THR A 348 -25.85 -74.20 -37.02
N ASP A 349 -26.59 -75.26 -37.35
CA ASP A 349 -26.23 -76.19 -38.41
C ASP A 349 -26.20 -75.48 -39.78
N ALA A 350 -25.23 -75.86 -40.62
CA ALA A 350 -25.21 -75.46 -42.01
C ALA A 350 -26.19 -76.33 -42.82
N SER A 351 -27.08 -75.68 -43.58
CA SER A 351 -27.96 -76.29 -44.58
C SER A 351 -27.55 -75.96 -46.02
N SER A 352 -26.65 -74.97 -46.20
CA SER A 352 -26.08 -74.55 -47.47
C SER A 352 -24.65 -74.03 -47.30
N SER A 353 -23.97 -73.69 -48.40
CA SER A 353 -22.63 -73.08 -48.35
C SER A 353 -22.63 -71.62 -47.89
N THR A 354 -23.81 -71.03 -47.61
CA THR A 354 -23.98 -69.61 -47.26
C THR A 354 -24.63 -69.42 -45.90
N ASP A 355 -24.85 -70.50 -45.14
CA ASP A 355 -25.38 -70.46 -43.78
C ASP A 355 -24.59 -71.40 -42.84
N GLY A 356 -24.85 -71.31 -41.54
CA GLY A 356 -24.19 -72.11 -40.50
C GLY A 356 -23.34 -71.29 -39.54
N SER A 357 -22.73 -71.98 -38.58
CA SER A 357 -21.92 -71.40 -37.51
C SER A 357 -20.57 -70.84 -37.98
N MET A 358 -19.98 -71.44 -39.01
CA MET A 358 -18.74 -71.02 -39.64
C MET A 358 -18.86 -71.18 -41.16
N ILE A 359 -18.69 -70.08 -41.90
CA ILE A 359 -18.76 -70.07 -43.37
C ILE A 359 -17.37 -69.70 -43.89
N ILE A 360 -16.86 -70.48 -44.85
CA ILE A 360 -15.62 -70.18 -45.57
C ILE A 360 -15.94 -70.18 -47.06
N ASP A 361 -16.01 -68.99 -47.67
CA ASP A 361 -16.31 -68.85 -49.11
C ASP A 361 -15.15 -69.34 -50.01
N GLY A 362 -13.94 -69.40 -49.46
CA GLY A 362 -12.74 -69.87 -50.13
C GLY A 362 -12.39 -71.34 -49.85
N GLY A 363 -11.16 -71.76 -50.18
CA GLY A 363 -10.67 -73.09 -49.84
C GLY A 363 -10.20 -73.18 -48.37
N VAL A 364 -10.49 -74.30 -47.71
CA VAL A 364 -9.98 -74.61 -46.37
C VAL A 364 -8.76 -75.54 -46.49
N GLY A 365 -7.58 -75.07 -46.06
CA GLY A 365 -6.38 -75.90 -45.94
C GLY A 365 -6.21 -76.46 -44.54
N ILE A 366 -6.24 -77.80 -44.38
CA ILE A 366 -6.07 -78.46 -43.08
C ILE A 366 -4.79 -79.30 -43.12
N ALA A 367 -3.74 -78.80 -42.47
CA ALA A 367 -2.43 -79.45 -42.49
C ALA A 367 -2.36 -80.74 -41.64
N LYS A 368 -3.30 -80.92 -40.71
CA LYS A 368 -3.40 -82.07 -39.80
C LYS A 368 -4.75 -82.77 -40.00
N LYS A 369 -5.20 -83.56 -39.02
CA LYS A 369 -6.48 -84.26 -39.12
C LYS A 369 -7.63 -83.29 -38.88
N LEU A 370 -8.62 -83.32 -39.76
CA LEU A 370 -9.94 -82.82 -39.46
C LEU A 370 -10.69 -83.89 -38.65
N TYR A 371 -11.24 -83.51 -37.51
CA TYR A 371 -12.21 -84.33 -36.81
C TYR A 371 -13.60 -83.88 -37.22
N VAL A 372 -14.35 -84.77 -37.85
CA VAL A 372 -15.78 -84.61 -38.10
C VAL A 372 -16.49 -85.62 -37.21
N GLY A 373 -17.63 -85.25 -36.64
CA GLY A 373 -18.38 -86.08 -35.70
C GLY A 373 -18.92 -87.39 -36.32
N THR A 374 -19.98 -87.95 -35.73
CA THR A 374 -20.44 -89.31 -36.07
C THR A 374 -21.34 -89.41 -37.29
N ASN A 375 -21.77 -88.29 -37.89
CA ASN A 375 -22.72 -88.24 -39.02
C ASN A 375 -22.16 -87.34 -40.11
N LEU A 376 -21.59 -87.95 -41.16
CA LEU A 376 -21.06 -87.25 -42.34
C LEU A 376 -22.08 -87.22 -43.47
#